data_AF-A0A0B3BMX0-F1
#
_entry.id   AF-A0A0B3BMX0-F1
#
_cell.length_a   1.000
_cell.length_b   1.000
_cell.length_c   1.000
_cell.angle_alpha   90.00
_cell.angle_beta   90.00
_cell.angle_gamma   90.00
#
_symmetry.space_group_name_H-M   'P 1'
#
loop_
_entity.id
_entity.type
_entity.pdbx_description
1 polymer ?
#
loop_
_entity_poly.entity_id
_entity_poly.type
_entity_poly.pdbx_seq_one_letter_code
_entity_poly.pdbx_strand_id
1 'polypeptide(L)'
;MLLPTLAALSDALNRASSKGLGDTSPLPLILVMALVTSVIFGPLMLYLGSIILGWTGKWLGGRASREAIGMALAWSMVPIAWSLLLWIPELLIFGTELFSHSAPSVAASPLLFLSFKVAEAVLGCWALVLLLKSLGQVQGFSAWRALGTTLLGLLILVVPIVLLVFAFKALF
;
A
#
# COMPACT_ATOMS: atom_id res chain seq x y z
N MET A 1 -14.85 -1.82 -5.28
CA MET A 1 -13.94 -1.08 -6.20
C MET A 1 -13.43 0.20 -5.57
N LEU A 2 -14.27 1.01 -4.91
CA LEU A 2 -13.85 2.28 -4.28
C LEU A 2 -12.76 2.12 -3.20
N LEU A 3 -12.91 1.16 -2.28
CA LEU A 3 -11.95 0.96 -1.17
C LEU A 3 -10.49 0.76 -1.63
N PRO A 4 -10.19 -0.18 -2.56
CA PRO A 4 -8.84 -0.32 -3.12
C PRO A 4 -8.30 0.95 -3.77
N THR A 5 -9.15 1.74 -4.43
CA THR A 5 -8.74 3.01 -5.05
C THR A 5 -8.35 4.04 -4.00
N LEU A 6 -9.13 4.18 -2.92
CA LEU A 6 -8.81 5.10 -1.81
C LEU A 6 -7.53 4.69 -1.08
N ALA A 7 -7.36 3.39 -0.82
CA ALA A 7 -6.14 2.86 -0.21
C ALA A 7 -4.92 3.10 -1.13
N ALA A 8 -5.05 2.83 -2.43
CA ALA A 8 -3.99 3.09 -3.41
C ALA A 8 -3.67 4.58 -3.54
N LEU A 9 -4.63 5.49 -3.32
CA LEU A 9 -4.38 6.93 -3.29
C LEU A 9 -3.52 7.32 -2.09
N SER A 10 -3.85 6.83 -0.89
CA SER A 10 -3.01 7.06 0.30
C SER A 10 -1.58 6.53 0.10
N ASP A 11 -1.45 5.30 -0.45
CA ASP A 11 -0.14 4.73 -0.78
C ASP A 11 0.62 5.55 -1.83
N ALA A 12 -0.08 6.09 -2.84
CA ALA A 12 0.53 6.92 -3.88
C ALA A 12 1.07 8.24 -3.30
N LEU A 13 0.33 8.88 -2.38
CA LEU A 13 0.79 10.07 -1.68
C LEU A 13 1.99 9.77 -0.78
N ASN A 14 1.96 8.66 -0.03
CA ASN A 14 3.09 8.20 0.78
C ASN A 14 4.36 7.91 -0.06
N ARG A 15 4.19 7.33 -1.24
CA ARG A 15 5.29 7.11 -2.20
C ARG A 15 5.79 8.41 -2.81
N ALA A 16 4.90 9.36 -3.11
CA ALA A 16 5.30 10.67 -3.61
C ALA A 16 6.10 11.47 -2.56
N SER A 17 5.66 11.39 -1.29
CA SER A 17 6.34 12.01 -0.15
C SER A 17 7.72 11.41 0.07
N SER A 18 7.82 10.09 0.18
CA SER A 18 9.10 9.39 0.40
C SER A 18 10.11 9.53 -0.75
N LYS A 19 9.65 9.84 -1.97
CA LYS A 19 10.51 10.10 -3.14
C LYS A 19 10.91 11.57 -3.29
N GLY A 20 10.38 12.48 -2.47
CA GLY A 20 10.67 13.90 -2.62
C GLY A 20 10.17 14.51 -3.93
N LEU A 21 9.01 14.07 -4.46
CA LEU A 21 8.52 14.54 -5.77
C LEU A 21 8.27 16.05 -5.85
N GLY A 22 8.04 16.71 -4.72
CA GLY A 22 7.89 18.16 -4.56
C GLY A 22 9.15 18.96 -4.93
N ASP A 23 10.33 18.34 -4.92
CA ASP A 23 11.57 19.03 -5.35
C ASP A 23 11.61 19.28 -6.87
N THR A 24 10.82 18.50 -7.63
CA THR A 24 10.83 18.53 -9.11
C THR A 24 9.48 18.86 -9.71
N SER A 25 8.40 18.70 -8.95
CA SER A 25 7.02 18.74 -9.44
C SER A 25 6.15 19.61 -8.54
N PRO A 26 5.26 20.46 -9.11
CA PRO A 26 4.35 21.27 -8.33
C PRO A 26 3.26 20.39 -7.67
N LEU A 27 2.74 20.83 -6.51
CA LEU A 27 1.74 20.07 -5.73
C LEU A 27 0.52 19.60 -6.56
N PRO A 28 -0.12 20.44 -7.40
CA PRO A 28 -1.28 19.99 -8.18
C PRO A 28 -0.95 18.81 -9.11
N LEU A 29 0.25 18.79 -9.70
CA LEU A 29 0.69 17.70 -10.57
C LEU A 29 0.85 16.41 -9.77
N ILE A 30 1.44 16.48 -8.57
CA ILE A 30 1.60 15.32 -7.67
C ILE A 30 0.22 14.73 -7.31
N LEU A 31 -0.73 15.58 -6.92
CA LEU A 31 -2.08 15.15 -6.53
C LEU A 31 -2.84 14.52 -7.71
N VAL A 32 -2.76 15.13 -8.91
CA VAL A 32 -3.39 14.58 -10.12
C VAL A 32 -2.76 13.24 -10.50
N MET A 33 -1.42 13.13 -10.48
CA MET A 33 -0.75 11.86 -10.76
C MET A 33 -1.13 10.78 -9.76
N ALA A 34 -1.18 11.10 -8.46
CA ALA A 34 -1.61 10.16 -7.42
C ALA A 34 -3.06 9.70 -7.65
N LEU A 35 -3.97 10.61 -7.99
CA LEU A 35 -5.36 10.29 -8.31
C LEU A 35 -5.47 9.39 -9.56
N VAL A 36 -4.84 9.78 -10.67
CA VAL A 36 -4.91 9.01 -11.93
C VAL A 36 -4.31 7.62 -11.75
N THR A 37 -3.15 7.52 -11.10
CA THR A 37 -2.50 6.22 -10.87
C THR A 37 -3.32 5.35 -9.93
N SER A 38 -3.86 5.87 -8.83
CA SER A 38 -4.65 5.08 -7.87
C SER A 38 -5.93 4.47 -8.46
N VAL A 39 -6.62 5.17 -9.37
CA VAL A 39 -7.82 4.65 -10.05
C VAL A 39 -7.53 3.40 -10.86
N ILE A 40 -6.36 3.34 -11.50
CA ILE A 40 -5.93 2.19 -12.31
C ILE A 40 -5.31 1.12 -11.42
N PHE A 41 -4.32 1.49 -10.60
CA PHE A 41 -3.52 0.56 -9.84
C PHE A 41 -4.27 -0.07 -8.66
N GLY A 42 -5.23 0.62 -8.03
CA GLY A 42 -5.99 0.06 -6.91
C GLY A 42 -6.75 -1.22 -7.27
N PRO A 43 -7.71 -1.16 -8.22
CA PRO A 43 -8.45 -2.35 -8.68
C PRO A 43 -7.53 -3.40 -9.32
N LEU A 44 -6.50 -2.97 -10.07
CA LEU A 44 -5.54 -3.88 -10.69
C LEU A 44 -4.76 -4.68 -9.64
N MET A 45 -4.24 -4.01 -8.60
CA MET A 45 -3.50 -4.67 -7.52
C MET A 45 -4.40 -5.58 -6.69
N LEU A 46 -5.67 -5.23 -6.48
CA LEU A 46 -6.65 -6.14 -5.87
C LEU A 46 -6.84 -7.40 -6.73
N TYR A 47 -7.03 -7.21 -8.04
CA TYR A 47 -7.23 -8.31 -8.99
C TYR A 47 -6.02 -9.24 -9.00
N LEU A 48 -4.81 -8.71 -9.15
CA LEU A 48 -3.56 -9.48 -9.16
C LEU A 48 -3.29 -10.14 -7.80
N GLY A 49 -3.46 -9.38 -6.71
CA GLY A 49 -3.32 -9.89 -5.35
C GLY A 49 -4.24 -11.08 -5.06
N SER A 50 -5.49 -11.03 -5.53
CA SER A 50 -6.43 -12.16 -5.35
C SER A 50 -5.97 -13.44 -6.05
N ILE A 51 -5.30 -13.32 -7.21
CA ILE A 51 -4.79 -14.47 -7.97
C ILE A 51 -3.55 -15.03 -7.29
N ILE A 52 -2.58 -14.17 -6.98
CA ILE A 52 -1.30 -14.57 -6.37
C ILE A 52 -1.54 -15.22 -5.00
N LEU A 53 -2.40 -14.63 -4.17
CA LEU A 53 -2.78 -15.21 -2.87
C LEU A 53 -3.64 -16.47 -3.01
N GLY A 54 -4.36 -16.62 -4.11
CA GLY A 54 -5.04 -17.86 -4.47
C GLY A 54 -4.06 -18.99 -4.75
N TRP A 55 -3.01 -18.74 -5.54
CA TRP A 55 -1.99 -19.73 -5.87
C TRP A 55 -1.15 -20.12 -4.65
N THR A 56 -0.61 -19.13 -3.94
CA THR A 56 0.21 -19.37 -2.75
C THR A 56 -0.60 -19.95 -1.61
N GLY A 57 -1.87 -19.57 -1.49
CA GLY A 57 -2.80 -20.16 -0.53
C GLY A 57 -2.98 -21.64 -0.81
N LYS A 58 -3.19 -22.04 -2.07
CA LYS A 58 -3.32 -23.46 -2.47
C LYS A 58 -2.06 -24.27 -2.14
N TRP A 59 -0.86 -23.71 -2.33
CA TRP A 59 0.40 -24.38 -1.94
C TRP A 59 0.46 -24.66 -0.44
N LEU A 60 -0.12 -23.77 0.36
CA LEU A 60 -0.26 -23.93 1.80
C LEU A 60 -1.60 -24.55 2.20
N GLY A 61 -2.29 -25.27 1.31
CA GLY A 61 -3.52 -26.04 1.60
C GLY A 61 -4.81 -25.21 1.76
N GLY A 62 -4.80 -23.95 1.36
CA GLY A 62 -5.97 -23.07 1.31
C GLY A 62 -6.97 -23.46 0.22
N ARG A 63 -8.25 -23.17 0.48
CA ARG A 63 -9.38 -23.62 -0.36
C ARG A 63 -10.30 -22.49 -0.84
N ALA A 64 -9.93 -21.23 -0.60
CA ALA A 64 -10.78 -20.10 -0.93
C ALA A 64 -10.98 -19.95 -2.44
N SER A 65 -12.18 -19.49 -2.84
CA SER A 65 -12.38 -18.96 -4.18
C SER A 65 -11.65 -17.61 -4.34
N ARG A 66 -11.35 -17.25 -5.58
CA ARG A 66 -10.68 -15.98 -5.89
C ARG A 66 -11.50 -14.78 -5.42
N GLU A 67 -12.82 -14.86 -5.57
CA GLU A 67 -13.77 -13.83 -5.17
C GLU A 67 -13.73 -13.63 -3.66
N ALA A 68 -13.68 -14.71 -2.88
CA ALA A 68 -13.57 -14.65 -1.42
C ALA A 68 -12.25 -14.00 -0.96
N ILE A 69 -11.13 -14.34 -1.62
CA ILE A 69 -9.83 -13.70 -1.36
C ILE A 69 -9.88 -12.21 -1.72
N GLY A 70 -10.47 -11.87 -2.86
CA GLY A 70 -10.64 -10.48 -3.30
C GLY A 70 -11.45 -9.65 -2.31
N MET A 71 -12.53 -10.21 -1.73
CA MET A 71 -13.30 -9.55 -0.68
C MET A 71 -12.48 -9.39 0.61
N ALA A 72 -11.77 -10.44 1.04
CA ALA A 72 -10.91 -10.38 2.22
C ALA A 72 -9.83 -9.29 2.11
N LEU A 73 -9.21 -9.17 0.92
CA LEU A 73 -8.26 -8.10 0.59
C LEU A 73 -8.92 -6.72 0.63
N ALA A 74 -10.03 -6.53 -0.09
CA ALA A 74 -10.69 -5.23 -0.17
C ALA A 74 -11.14 -4.72 1.21
N TRP A 75 -11.63 -5.60 2.08
CA TRP A 75 -12.00 -5.24 3.45
C TRP A 75 -10.80 -4.96 4.36
N SER A 76 -9.67 -5.64 4.15
CA SER A 76 -8.44 -5.34 4.90
C SER A 76 -7.87 -3.95 4.61
N MET A 77 -8.23 -3.34 3.48
CA MET A 77 -7.78 -2.01 3.07
C MET A 77 -8.52 -0.85 3.74
N VAL A 78 -9.57 -1.12 4.54
CA VAL A 78 -10.37 -0.07 5.19
C VAL A 78 -9.53 0.89 6.06
N PRO A 79 -8.62 0.41 6.94
CA PRO A 79 -7.79 1.31 7.75
C PRO A 79 -6.86 2.19 6.89
N ILE A 80 -6.35 1.65 5.77
CA ILE A 80 -5.52 2.42 4.83
C ILE A 80 -6.37 3.48 4.13
N ALA A 81 -7.59 3.14 3.69
CA ALA A 81 -8.50 4.14 3.12
C ALA A 81 -8.80 5.27 4.10
N TRP A 82 -8.90 4.98 5.40
CA TRP A 82 -9.08 5.99 6.46
C TRP A 82 -7.85 6.89 6.66
N SER A 83 -6.63 6.39 6.39
CA SER A 83 -5.43 7.23 6.47
C SER A 83 -5.48 8.42 5.49
N LEU A 84 -6.27 8.32 4.41
CA LEU A 84 -6.48 9.44 3.48
C LEU A 84 -7.11 10.67 4.18
N LEU A 85 -7.85 10.49 5.27
CA LEU A 85 -8.39 11.59 6.05
C LEU A 85 -7.28 12.35 6.82
N LEU A 86 -6.17 11.69 7.14
CA LEU A 86 -5.00 12.31 7.78
C LEU A 86 -4.21 13.19 6.80
N TRP A 87 -4.28 12.89 5.50
CA TRP A 87 -3.67 13.71 4.46
C TRP A 87 -4.25 15.12 4.37
N ILE A 88 -5.53 15.32 4.73
CA ILE A 88 -6.17 16.65 4.69
C ILE A 88 -5.47 17.62 5.64
N PRO A 89 -5.38 17.37 6.96
CA PRO A 89 -4.65 18.25 7.87
C PRO A 89 -3.15 18.28 7.56
N GLU A 90 -2.52 17.17 7.16
CA GLU A 90 -1.11 17.17 6.75
C GLU A 90 -0.86 18.19 5.63
N LEU A 91 -1.66 18.15 4.55
CA LEU A 91 -1.54 19.06 3.41
C LEU A 91 -1.82 20.51 3.79
N LEU A 92 -2.74 20.77 4.72
CA LEU A 92 -3.04 22.12 5.18
C LEU A 92 -1.92 22.73 6.03
N ILE A 93 -1.22 21.89 6.82
CA ILE A 93 -0.18 22.34 7.75
C ILE A 93 1.18 22.44 7.04
N PHE A 94 1.54 21.43 6.25
CA PHE A 94 2.88 21.26 5.67
C PHE A 94 2.93 21.49 4.15
N GLY A 95 1.79 21.42 3.45
CA GLY A 95 1.70 21.74 2.02
C GLY A 95 2.65 20.93 1.13
N THR A 96 3.37 21.63 0.25
CA THR A 96 4.36 21.06 -0.68
C THR A 96 5.56 20.43 0.02
N GLU A 97 5.87 20.85 1.25
CA GLU A 97 7.05 20.38 1.97
C GLU A 97 6.93 18.91 2.38
N LEU A 98 5.71 18.36 2.47
CA LEU A 98 5.48 16.91 2.64
C LEU A 98 6.10 16.08 1.53
N PHE A 99 6.27 16.69 0.36
CA PHE A 99 6.80 16.02 -0.82
C PHE A 99 8.21 16.48 -1.15
N SER A 100 8.87 17.26 -0.30
CA SER A 100 10.19 17.83 -0.61
C SER A 100 11.24 17.32 0.38
N HIS A 101 12.48 17.14 -0.06
CA HIS A 101 13.56 16.78 0.89
C HIS A 101 13.92 17.95 1.82
N SER A 102 13.72 19.18 1.34
CA SER A 102 13.84 20.38 2.15
C SER A 102 12.47 20.76 2.74
N ALA A 103 12.28 20.49 4.03
CA ALA A 103 11.00 20.68 4.72
C ALA A 103 11.14 21.49 6.04
N PRO A 104 11.37 22.81 5.97
CA PRO A 104 11.56 23.66 7.15
C PRO A 104 10.35 23.70 8.10
N SER A 105 9.11 23.62 7.61
CA SER A 105 7.90 23.55 8.43
C SER A 105 7.80 22.23 9.21
N VAL A 106 8.21 21.12 8.59
CA VAL A 106 8.33 19.80 9.23
C VAL A 106 9.43 19.85 10.30
N ALA A 107 10.57 20.46 9.98
CA ALA A 107 11.68 20.64 10.92
C ALA A 107 11.32 21.57 12.10
N ALA A 108 10.43 22.53 11.90
CA ALA A 108 9.93 23.42 12.95
C ALA A 108 8.93 22.73 13.89
N SER A 109 8.24 21.67 13.43
CA SER A 109 7.22 20.96 14.21
C SER A 109 7.35 19.42 14.10
N PRO A 110 8.54 18.86 14.44
CA PRO A 110 8.85 17.46 14.17
C PRO A 110 7.97 16.48 14.96
N LEU A 111 7.55 16.86 16.17
CA LEU A 111 6.65 16.04 16.99
C LEU A 111 5.24 15.93 16.38
N LEU A 112 4.74 17.01 15.77
CA LEU A 112 3.44 17.01 15.10
C LEU A 112 3.49 16.12 13.86
N PHE A 113 4.52 16.29 13.03
CA PHE A 113 4.74 15.41 11.87
C PHE A 113 4.90 13.95 12.28
N LEU A 114 5.67 13.67 13.33
CA LEU A 114 5.84 12.32 13.88
C LEU A 114 4.51 11.73 14.35
N SER A 115 3.62 12.53 14.96
CA SER A 115 2.30 12.04 15.40
C SER A 115 1.44 11.54 14.24
N PHE A 116 1.47 12.23 13.10
CA PHE A 116 0.81 11.78 11.86
C PHE A 116 1.44 10.47 11.35
N LYS A 117 2.77 10.39 11.26
CA LYS A 117 3.44 9.17 10.79
C LYS A 117 3.22 7.96 11.71
N VAL A 118 3.14 8.19 13.03
CA VAL A 118 2.74 7.13 13.98
C VAL A 118 1.30 6.70 13.75
N ALA A 119 0.36 7.64 13.54
CA ALA A 119 -1.03 7.31 13.27
C ALA A 119 -1.19 6.51 11.96
N GLU A 120 -0.51 6.92 10.88
CA GLU A 120 -0.46 6.17 9.62
C GLU A 120 0.12 4.76 9.81
N ALA A 121 1.22 4.64 10.57
CA ALA A 121 1.83 3.34 10.87
C ALA A 121 0.87 2.42 11.65
N VAL A 122 0.14 2.95 12.64
CA VAL A 122 -0.88 2.20 13.39
C VAL A 122 -2.00 1.71 12.48
N LEU A 123 -2.48 2.55 11.55
CA LEU A 123 -3.49 2.16 10.56
C LEU A 123 -2.95 1.07 9.62
N GLY A 124 -1.68 1.17 9.20
CA GLY A 124 -1.01 0.13 8.40
C GLY A 124 -0.91 -1.21 9.13
N CYS A 125 -0.50 -1.19 10.40
CA CYS A 125 -0.46 -2.38 11.25
C CYS A 125 -1.87 -2.99 11.42
N TRP A 126 -2.89 -2.16 11.62
CA TRP A 126 -4.28 -2.61 11.71
C TRP A 126 -4.75 -3.27 10.41
N ALA A 127 -4.45 -2.67 9.26
CA ALA A 127 -4.77 -3.25 7.95
C ALA A 127 -4.10 -4.61 7.75
N LEU A 128 -2.84 -4.76 8.16
CA LEU A 128 -2.15 -6.06 8.12
C LEU A 128 -2.83 -7.10 9.01
N VAL A 129 -3.21 -6.75 10.24
CA VAL A 129 -3.93 -7.67 11.13
C VAL A 129 -5.27 -8.09 10.53
N LEU A 130 -6.02 -7.16 9.93
CA LEU A 130 -7.26 -7.48 9.23
C LEU A 130 -7.02 -8.41 8.04
N LEU A 131 -5.99 -8.15 7.24
CA LEU A 131 -5.61 -9.00 6.11
C LEU A 131 -5.32 -10.43 6.56
N LEU A 132 -4.49 -10.60 7.58
CA LEU A 132 -4.11 -11.94 8.05
C LEU A 132 -5.31 -12.72 8.62
N LYS A 133 -6.19 -12.04 9.35
CA LYS A 133 -7.40 -12.66 9.91
C LYS A 133 -8.41 -13.00 8.82
N SER A 134 -8.73 -12.05 7.93
CA SER A 134 -9.72 -12.25 6.87
C SER A 134 -9.24 -13.28 5.85
N LEU A 135 -7.96 -13.23 5.45
CA LEU A 135 -7.36 -14.19 4.54
C LEU A 135 -7.31 -15.60 5.14
N GLY A 136 -6.90 -15.71 6.41
CA GLY A 136 -6.92 -16.99 7.13
C GLY A 136 -8.33 -17.59 7.18
N GLN A 137 -9.33 -16.77 7.51
CA GLN A 137 -10.72 -17.19 7.56
C GLN A 137 -11.23 -17.70 6.22
N VAL A 138 -11.05 -16.94 5.12
CA VAL A 138 -11.56 -17.38 3.80
C VAL A 138 -10.80 -18.59 3.26
N GLN A 139 -9.51 -18.72 3.56
CA GLN A 139 -8.68 -19.85 3.13
C GLN A 139 -8.90 -21.11 3.97
N GLY A 140 -9.47 -20.97 5.18
CA GLY A 140 -9.70 -22.08 6.11
C GLY A 140 -8.45 -22.48 6.90
N PHE A 141 -7.52 -21.55 7.17
CA PHE A 141 -6.33 -21.82 7.96
C PHE A 141 -6.02 -20.70 8.97
N SER A 142 -5.01 -20.91 9.84
CA SER A 142 -4.61 -19.95 10.87
C SER A 142 -3.99 -18.67 10.30
N ALA A 143 -4.00 -17.59 11.07
CA ALA A 143 -3.38 -16.31 10.70
C ALA A 143 -1.87 -16.44 10.37
N TRP A 144 -1.15 -17.38 10.98
CA TRP A 144 0.25 -17.66 10.66
C TRP A 144 0.44 -18.25 9.26
N ARG A 145 -0.47 -19.13 8.83
CA ARG A 145 -0.48 -19.64 7.45
C ARG A 145 -0.91 -18.56 6.46
N ALA A 146 -1.77 -17.62 6.88
CA ALA A 146 -2.08 -16.43 6.10
C ALA A 146 -0.84 -15.56 5.89
N LEU A 147 -0.04 -15.35 6.94
CA LEU A 147 1.21 -14.62 6.85
C LEU A 147 2.17 -15.31 5.88
N GLY A 148 2.34 -16.63 5.99
CA GLY A 148 3.12 -17.41 5.04
C GLY A 148 2.63 -17.26 3.60
N THR A 149 1.31 -17.28 3.39
CA THR A 149 0.68 -17.08 2.07
C THR A 149 0.99 -15.69 1.52
N THR A 150 0.85 -14.64 2.33
CA THR A 150 1.13 -13.26 1.95
C THR A 150 2.62 -13.06 1.63
N LEU A 151 3.53 -13.61 2.44
CA LEU A 151 4.97 -13.53 2.20
C LEU A 151 5.40 -14.30 0.93
N LEU A 152 4.87 -15.50 0.72
CA LEU A 152 5.09 -16.24 -0.54
C LEU A 152 4.56 -15.47 -1.74
N GLY A 153 3.40 -14.84 -1.62
CA GLY A 153 2.83 -14.01 -2.68
C GLY A 153 3.72 -12.82 -3.01
N LEU A 154 4.26 -12.16 -1.99
CA LEU A 154 5.23 -11.08 -2.16
C LEU A 154 6.51 -11.57 -2.86
N LEU A 155 7.03 -12.74 -2.49
CA LEU A 155 8.23 -13.31 -3.13
C LEU A 155 7.99 -13.61 -4.61
N ILE A 156 6.83 -14.16 -4.98
CA ILE A 156 6.48 -14.40 -6.39
C ILE A 156 6.48 -13.10 -7.20
N LEU A 157 6.08 -11.98 -6.59
CA LEU A 157 6.07 -10.67 -7.27
C LEU A 157 7.47 -10.03 -7.33
N VAL A 158 8.20 -10.04 -6.22
CA VAL A 158 9.47 -9.30 -6.07
C VAL A 158 10.63 -10.01 -6.77
N VAL A 159 10.74 -11.33 -6.66
CA VAL A 159 11.90 -12.09 -7.17
C VAL A 159 12.08 -11.90 -8.69
N PRO A 160 11.06 -12.04 -9.56
CA PRO A 160 11.23 -11.81 -11.00
C PRO A 160 11.68 -10.39 -11.33
N ILE A 161 11.14 -9.38 -10.63
CA ILE A 161 11.51 -7.98 -10.84
C ILE A 161 12.99 -7.77 -10.50
N VAL A 162 13.43 -8.30 -9.36
CA VAL A 162 14.83 -8.19 -8.92
C VAL A 162 15.76 -8.89 -9.92
N LEU A 163 15.42 -10.10 -10.37
CA LEU A 163 16.20 -10.83 -11.38
C LEU A 163 16.29 -10.07 -12.70
N LEU A 164 15.18 -9.47 -13.18
CA LEU A 164 15.17 -8.67 -14.39
C LEU A 164 16.06 -7.42 -14.27
N VAL A 165 16.05 -6.74 -13.11
CA VAL A 165 16.92 -5.59 -12.86
C VAL A 165 18.39 -5.99 -12.87
N PHE A 166 18.75 -7.12 -12.25
CA PHE A 166 20.12 -7.63 -12.29
C PHE A 166 20.55 -8.07 -13.69
N ALA A 167 19.68 -8.76 -14.43
CA ALA A 167 19.96 -9.16 -15.81
C ALA A 167 20.15 -7.94 -16.72
N PHE A 168 19.31 -6.92 -16.58
CA PHE A 168 19.45 -5.66 -17.32
C PHE A 168 20.77 -4.97 -17.02
N LYS A 169 21.15 -4.87 -15.74
CA LYS A 169 22.45 -4.30 -15.32
C LYS A 169 23.67 -5.13 -15.73
N ALA A 170 23.50 -6.42 -16.04
CA ALA A 170 24.59 -7.27 -16.50
C ALA A 170 24.81 -7.17 -18.02
N LEU A 171 23.79 -6.73 -18.77
CA LEU A 171 23.80 -6.64 -20.24
C LEU A 171 24.17 -5.23 -20.76
N PHE A 172 24.01 -4.19 -19.94
CA PHE A 172 24.27 -2.78 -20.28
C PHE A 172 25.17 -2.16 -19.21
#